data_AF-A0A0S9DCA1-F1
#
_entry.id   AF-A0A0S9DCA1-F1
#
_cell.length_a   1.000
_cell.length_b   1.000
_cell.length_c   1.000
_cell.angle_alpha   90.00
_cell.angle_beta   90.00
_cell.angle_gamma   90.00
#
_symmetry.space_group_name_H-M   'P 1'
#
loop_
_entity.id
_entity.type
_entity.pdbx_description
1 polymer ?
#
loop_
_entity_poly.entity_id
_entity_poly.type
_entity_poly.pdbx_seq_one_letter_code
_entity_poly.pdbx_strand_id
1 'polypeptide(L)'
;MSQNRIPGRRLRVPRLDPALKSRMRAAAVNPQLLLAAKAALAAALAWTLALAIPGTPSEYPYYAPLGALLAMYPTVSGTLKLGLQTVVGLTLGIVLAYVAVWAGDPNWITIGFVVGAGVLLGGFLRRTAGGGSGIASAGLFVLVIGNEDLGYSLGYLVQTVVGVGVGLAVSALIFPPLHLNDAVGQMSLLRRTAARDLQQMGQALEEDWAEDDARWAEVRDGLSASARDARSALQYADESRKGNVRRRFHPRDVREDYRHVEVLEVVASHTLNITNLLQDALHGTSRERPLPVAVRPALQSAFTAVGDVLDLWTVEEDDAAMLAAAERALRDLEAAAYGTSSREVPFGAAAAIGMSLHRILQAVRPDLRQADGE
;
A
#
# COMPACT_ATOMS: atom_id res chain seq x y z
N MET A 1 64.30 43.78 22.01
CA MET A 1 63.07 44.09 21.24
C MET A 1 62.28 42.80 21.06
N SER A 2 61.22 42.64 21.86
CA SER A 2 60.36 41.44 21.90
C SER A 2 59.24 41.58 20.88
N GLN A 3 59.19 40.72 19.86
CA GLN A 3 58.07 40.66 18.91
C GLN A 3 57.06 39.59 19.37
N ASN A 4 55.88 40.11 19.72
CA ASN A 4 54.70 39.39 20.19
C ASN A 4 54.03 38.65 19.01
N ARG A 5 54.04 37.31 19.00
CA ARG A 5 53.29 36.51 18.00
C ARG A 5 51.82 36.38 18.42
N ILE A 6 50.92 36.97 17.64
CA ILE A 6 49.47 36.78 17.76
C ILE A 6 49.13 35.36 17.24
N PRO A 7 48.47 34.48 18.02
CA PRO A 7 48.05 33.19 17.51
C PRO A 7 46.81 33.35 16.60
N GLY A 8 46.94 32.88 15.37
CA GLY A 8 45.87 32.88 14.37
C GLY A 8 44.63 32.12 14.83
N ARG A 9 43.53 32.87 14.99
CA ARG A 9 42.19 32.37 15.29
C ARG A 9 41.68 31.56 14.09
N ARG A 10 41.85 30.23 14.10
CA ARG A 10 41.23 29.34 13.12
C ARG A 10 39.71 29.44 13.27
N LEU A 11 39.05 30.03 12.28
CA LEU A 11 37.59 30.01 12.13
C LEU A 11 37.15 28.55 11.99
N ARG A 12 36.58 28.00 13.07
CA ARG A 12 35.90 26.70 13.03
C ARG A 12 34.65 26.89 12.19
N VAL A 13 34.68 26.37 10.96
CA VAL A 13 33.48 26.16 10.15
C VAL A 13 32.48 25.36 11.01
N PRO A 14 31.24 25.83 11.20
CA PRO A 14 30.27 25.11 12.01
C PRO A 14 30.02 23.75 11.35
N ARG A 15 30.51 22.69 12.00
CA ARG A 15 30.16 21.31 11.64
C ARG A 15 28.67 21.16 11.93
N LEU A 16 27.87 21.04 10.87
CA LEU A 16 26.46 20.67 10.95
C LEU A 16 26.32 19.46 11.88
N ASP A 17 25.51 19.62 12.91
CA ASP A 17 25.30 18.63 13.97
C ASP A 17 24.84 17.29 13.36
N PRO A 18 25.53 16.16 13.62
CA PRO A 18 25.13 14.84 13.13
C PRO A 18 23.70 14.47 13.58
N ALA A 19 23.21 15.00 14.70
CA ALA A 19 21.83 14.82 15.15
C ALA A 19 20.81 15.59 14.28
N LEU A 20 21.18 16.75 13.75
CA LEU A 20 20.35 17.46 12.77
C LEU A 20 20.34 16.70 11.44
N LYS A 21 21.49 16.13 11.03
CA LYS A 21 21.60 15.33 9.80
C LYS A 21 20.82 14.03 9.88
N SER A 22 20.77 13.37 11.04
CA SER A 22 19.95 12.18 11.27
C SER A 22 18.46 12.51 11.35
N ARG A 23 18.08 13.63 11.98
CA ARG A 23 16.69 14.12 11.99
C ARG A 23 16.23 14.59 10.62
N MET A 24 17.09 15.20 9.81
CA MET A 24 16.78 15.54 8.41
C MET A 24 16.71 14.30 7.52
N ARG A 25 17.55 13.29 7.76
CA ARG A 25 17.41 11.97 7.09
C ARG A 25 16.12 11.27 7.51
N ALA A 26 15.74 11.31 8.77
CA ALA A 26 14.46 10.77 9.27
C ALA A 26 13.24 11.60 8.83
N ALA A 27 13.39 12.92 8.65
CA ALA A 27 12.35 13.77 8.07
C ALA A 27 12.21 13.56 6.56
N ALA A 28 13.31 13.27 5.85
CA ALA A 28 13.28 12.79 4.47
C ALA A 28 12.64 11.40 4.33
N VAL A 29 12.43 10.68 5.44
CA VAL A 29 11.75 9.37 5.51
C VAL A 29 10.24 9.53 5.72
N ASN A 30 9.71 10.74 6.02
CA ASN A 30 8.25 10.91 6.08
C ASN A 30 7.65 11.15 4.68
N PRO A 31 6.79 10.25 4.17
CA PRO A 31 6.20 10.36 2.82
C PRO A 31 5.46 11.68 2.60
N GLN A 32 4.84 12.23 3.65
CA GLN A 32 4.09 13.49 3.58
C GLN A 32 5.01 14.70 3.40
N LEU A 33 6.18 14.73 4.05
CA LEU A 33 7.15 15.82 3.89
C LEU A 33 7.76 15.83 2.49
N LEU A 34 8.06 14.65 1.95
CA LEU A 34 8.54 14.50 0.58
C LEU A 34 7.48 14.95 -0.43
N LEU A 35 6.22 14.54 -0.24
CA LEU A 35 5.11 14.99 -1.08
C LEU A 35 4.94 16.51 -1.03
N ALA A 36 4.96 17.10 0.17
CA ALA A 36 4.86 18.54 0.37
C ALA A 36 6.00 19.29 -0.34
N ALA A 37 7.23 18.80 -0.22
CA ALA A 37 8.39 19.38 -0.91
C ALA A 37 8.26 19.29 -2.44
N LYS A 38 7.81 18.14 -2.98
CA LYS A 38 7.55 17.97 -4.42
C LYS A 38 6.47 18.92 -4.91
N ALA A 39 5.35 19.00 -4.18
CA ALA A 39 4.24 19.88 -4.51
C ALA A 39 4.69 21.36 -4.51
N ALA A 40 5.43 21.78 -3.49
CA ALA A 40 5.96 23.14 -3.40
C ALA A 40 6.94 23.45 -4.54
N LEU A 41 7.87 22.54 -4.86
CA LEU A 41 8.79 22.73 -5.98
C LEU A 41 8.05 22.79 -7.32
N ALA A 42 7.09 21.89 -7.55
CA ALA A 42 6.31 21.86 -8.78
C ALA A 42 5.48 23.14 -8.95
N ALA A 43 4.83 23.61 -7.89
CA ALA A 43 4.08 24.86 -7.92
C ALA A 43 4.98 26.07 -8.23
N ALA A 44 6.16 26.15 -7.59
CA ALA A 44 7.12 27.22 -7.85
C ALA A 44 7.63 27.19 -9.29
N LEU A 45 8.04 26.01 -9.80
CA LEU A 45 8.50 25.86 -11.17
C LEU A 45 7.39 26.17 -12.18
N ALA A 46 6.17 25.68 -11.92
CA ALA A 46 5.01 25.94 -12.77
C ALA A 46 4.70 27.43 -12.88
N TRP A 47 4.76 28.17 -11.76
CA TRP A 47 4.63 29.62 -11.77
C TRP A 47 5.71 30.29 -12.64
N THR A 48 6.98 29.91 -12.45
CA THR A 48 8.08 30.53 -13.22
C THR A 48 7.97 30.26 -14.71
N LEU A 49 7.55 29.05 -15.10
CA LEU A 49 7.31 28.68 -16.50
C LEU A 49 6.09 29.39 -17.08
N ALA A 50 5.02 29.54 -16.29
CA ALA A 50 3.81 30.24 -16.70
C ALA A 50 4.07 31.69 -17.11
N LEU A 51 4.95 32.39 -16.39
CA LEU A 51 5.34 33.76 -16.71
C LEU A 51 6.17 33.88 -18.00
N ALA A 52 6.79 32.79 -18.44
CA ALA A 52 7.58 32.75 -19.66
C ALA A 52 6.74 32.47 -20.92
N ILE A 53 5.46 32.13 -20.78
CA ILE A 53 4.56 31.83 -21.90
C ILE A 53 4.05 33.16 -22.51
N PRO A 54 4.33 33.45 -23.79
CA PRO A 54 3.81 34.64 -24.45
C PRO A 54 2.35 34.44 -24.91
N GLY A 55 1.56 35.53 -24.93
CA GLY A 55 0.19 35.57 -25.46
C GLY A 55 -0.90 35.69 -24.38
N THR A 56 -2.17 35.57 -24.75
CA THR A 56 -3.32 35.68 -23.83
C THR A 56 -3.27 34.75 -22.60
N PRO A 57 -2.64 33.55 -22.62
CA PRO A 57 -2.49 32.75 -21.41
C PRO A 57 -1.62 33.40 -20.32
N SER A 58 -0.77 34.39 -20.65
CA SER A 58 0.13 35.03 -19.68
C SER A 58 -0.61 35.88 -18.65
N GLU A 59 -1.87 36.24 -18.90
CA GLU A 59 -2.71 37.03 -18.00
C GLU A 59 -3.21 36.20 -16.80
N TYR A 60 -3.14 34.86 -16.90
CA TYR A 60 -3.66 33.94 -15.88
C TYR A 60 -2.62 32.93 -15.36
N PRO A 61 -1.41 33.36 -14.94
CA PRO A 61 -0.31 32.46 -14.57
C PRO A 61 -0.59 31.63 -13.31
N TYR A 62 -1.56 32.04 -12.50
CA TYR A 62 -1.93 31.39 -11.24
C TYR A 62 -2.59 30.00 -11.42
N TYR A 63 -3.08 29.69 -12.62
CA TYR A 63 -3.61 28.37 -12.92
C TYR A 63 -2.53 27.29 -13.10
N ALA A 64 -1.30 27.66 -13.44
CA ALA A 64 -0.22 26.68 -13.58
C ALA A 64 0.20 26.07 -12.22
N PRO A 65 0.44 26.84 -11.15
CA PRO A 65 0.65 26.26 -9.82
C PRO A 65 -0.53 25.43 -9.33
N LEU A 66 -1.76 25.87 -9.62
CA LEU A 66 -2.98 25.14 -9.27
C LEU A 66 -3.04 23.79 -10.00
N GLY A 67 -2.76 23.77 -11.31
CA GLY A 67 -2.67 22.53 -12.09
C GLY A 67 -1.59 21.58 -11.60
N ALA A 68 -0.42 22.11 -11.24
CA ALA A 68 0.66 21.32 -10.65
C ALA A 68 0.27 20.71 -9.30
N LEU A 69 -0.41 21.49 -8.45
CA LEU A 69 -0.91 21.04 -7.15
C LEU A 69 -1.99 19.95 -7.31
N LEU A 70 -2.96 20.18 -8.18
CA LEU A 70 -4.07 19.23 -8.41
C LEU A 70 -3.57 17.90 -9.01
N ALA A 71 -2.49 17.90 -9.79
CA ALA A 71 -1.92 16.68 -10.33
C ALA A 71 -1.02 15.94 -9.35
N MET A 72 -0.52 16.57 -8.28
CA MET A 72 0.54 16.00 -7.47
C MET A 72 0.06 14.80 -6.63
N TYR A 73 0.76 13.68 -6.74
CA TYR A 73 0.48 12.47 -5.98
C TYR A 73 1.79 11.81 -5.50
N PRO A 74 1.78 10.97 -4.44
CA PRO A 74 2.99 10.27 -3.99
C PRO A 74 3.73 9.47 -5.07
N THR A 75 2.99 8.89 -6.01
CA THR A 75 3.54 8.07 -7.11
C THR A 75 3.46 8.82 -8.45
N VAL A 76 4.40 8.53 -9.36
CA VAL A 76 4.41 9.12 -10.71
C VAL A 76 3.18 8.68 -11.51
N SER A 77 2.80 7.41 -11.40
CA SER A 77 1.62 6.86 -12.08
C SER A 77 0.33 7.49 -11.54
N GLY A 78 0.24 7.72 -10.22
CA GLY A 78 -0.85 8.48 -9.61
C GLY A 78 -0.85 9.93 -10.06
N THR A 79 0.32 10.58 -10.15
CA THR A 79 0.46 11.97 -10.62
C THR A 79 -0.03 12.09 -12.07
N LEU A 80 0.32 11.14 -12.92
CA LEU A 80 -0.14 11.08 -14.31
C LEU A 80 -1.65 10.88 -14.40
N LYS A 81 -2.21 9.92 -13.66
CA LYS A 81 -3.66 9.66 -13.64
C LYS A 81 -4.43 10.90 -13.16
N LEU A 82 -3.99 11.49 -12.05
CA LEU A 82 -4.65 12.65 -11.46
C LEU A 82 -4.52 13.86 -12.38
N GLY A 83 -3.34 14.10 -12.95
CA GLY A 83 -3.12 15.14 -13.95
C GLY A 83 -4.01 15.00 -15.18
N LEU A 84 -4.15 13.79 -15.73
CA LEU A 84 -5.06 13.54 -16.86
C LEU A 84 -6.52 13.79 -16.46
N GLN A 85 -6.92 13.33 -15.28
CA GLN A 85 -8.25 13.58 -14.72
C GLN A 85 -8.52 15.08 -14.56
N THR A 86 -7.55 15.87 -14.09
CA THR A 86 -7.64 17.32 -13.96
C THR A 86 -7.85 17.98 -15.32
N VAL A 87 -7.06 17.63 -16.34
CA VAL A 87 -7.17 18.21 -17.69
C VAL A 87 -8.50 17.84 -18.35
N VAL A 88 -8.92 16.57 -18.25
CA VAL A 88 -10.21 16.11 -18.78
C VAL A 88 -11.37 16.80 -18.05
N GLY A 89 -11.32 16.85 -16.72
CA GLY A 89 -12.34 17.49 -15.90
C GLY A 89 -12.48 18.98 -16.22
N LEU A 90 -11.35 19.68 -16.35
CA LEU A 90 -11.31 21.08 -16.77
C LEU A 90 -11.92 21.28 -18.16
N THR A 91 -11.53 20.46 -19.12
CA THR A 91 -12.03 20.54 -20.51
C THR A 91 -13.55 20.33 -20.56
N LEU A 92 -14.07 19.33 -19.84
CA LEU A 92 -15.51 19.09 -19.74
C LEU A 92 -16.24 20.24 -19.04
N GLY A 93 -15.64 20.81 -18.00
CA GLY A 93 -16.18 21.98 -17.30
C GLY A 93 -16.27 23.20 -18.22
N ILE A 94 -15.22 23.48 -19.00
CA ILE A 94 -15.20 24.56 -20.01
C ILE A 94 -16.34 24.35 -21.03
N VAL A 95 -16.46 23.15 -21.60
CA VAL A 95 -17.53 22.83 -22.57
C VAL A 95 -18.90 23.04 -21.95
N LEU A 96 -19.11 22.57 -20.71
CA LEU A 96 -20.37 22.72 -20.00
C LEU A 96 -20.71 24.20 -19.72
N ALA A 97 -19.72 25.01 -19.36
CA ALA A 97 -19.89 26.45 -19.17
C ALA A 97 -20.32 27.14 -20.47
N TYR A 98 -19.69 26.81 -21.60
CA TYR A 98 -20.12 27.34 -22.90
C TYR A 98 -21.55 26.95 -23.25
N VAL A 99 -21.96 25.71 -23.00
CA VAL A 99 -23.36 25.28 -23.19
C VAL A 99 -24.31 26.10 -22.31
N ALA A 100 -23.92 26.43 -21.08
CA ALA A 100 -24.72 27.23 -20.17
C ALA A 100 -24.82 28.71 -20.60
N VAL A 101 -23.75 29.28 -21.18
CA VAL A 101 -23.76 30.65 -21.73
C VAL A 101 -24.78 30.77 -22.88
N TRP A 102 -24.95 29.73 -23.69
CA TRP A 102 -26.03 29.69 -24.70
C TRP A 102 -27.45 29.77 -24.10
N ALA A 103 -27.62 29.39 -22.83
CA ALA A 103 -28.90 29.50 -22.13
C ALA A 103 -29.16 30.89 -21.52
N GLY A 104 -28.16 31.78 -21.54
CA GLY A 104 -28.25 33.17 -21.08
C GLY A 104 -27.16 33.55 -20.07
N ASP A 105 -27.27 34.77 -19.55
CA ASP A 105 -26.30 35.33 -18.60
C ASP A 105 -26.15 34.49 -17.30
N PRO A 106 -24.99 34.59 -16.62
CA PRO A 106 -24.77 33.94 -15.33
C PRO A 106 -25.85 34.34 -14.30
N ASN A 107 -26.67 33.38 -13.90
CA ASN A 107 -27.72 33.52 -12.89
C ASN A 107 -27.83 32.22 -12.07
N TRP A 108 -28.69 32.21 -11.05
CA TRP A 108 -28.82 31.05 -10.15
C TRP A 108 -29.22 29.75 -10.87
N ILE A 109 -29.96 29.84 -11.99
CA ILE A 109 -30.38 28.69 -12.81
C ILE A 109 -29.20 28.17 -13.63
N THR A 110 -28.48 29.03 -14.34
CA THR A 110 -27.32 28.61 -15.16
C THR A 110 -26.19 28.05 -14.28
N ILE A 111 -25.96 28.66 -13.11
CA ILE A 111 -25.04 28.15 -12.09
C ILE A 111 -25.50 26.78 -11.56
N GLY A 112 -26.77 26.66 -11.18
CA GLY A 112 -27.34 25.40 -10.70
C GLY A 112 -27.24 24.28 -11.74
N PHE A 113 -27.46 24.60 -13.01
CA PHE A 113 -27.29 23.69 -14.13
C PHE A 113 -25.84 23.24 -14.29
N VAL A 114 -24.87 24.15 -14.35
CA VAL A 114 -23.45 23.79 -14.51
C VAL A 114 -22.94 22.94 -13.35
N VAL A 115 -23.28 23.30 -12.12
CA VAL A 115 -22.88 22.52 -10.94
C VAL A 115 -23.57 21.16 -10.92
N GLY A 116 -24.88 21.12 -11.13
CA GLY A 116 -25.66 19.88 -11.14
C GLY A 116 -25.20 18.92 -12.24
N ALA A 117 -25.10 19.40 -13.47
CA ALA A 117 -24.62 18.61 -14.61
C ALA A 117 -23.15 18.21 -14.43
N GLY A 118 -22.29 19.09 -13.91
CA GLY A 118 -20.89 18.77 -13.64
C GLY A 118 -20.71 17.66 -12.60
N VAL A 119 -21.50 17.69 -11.53
CA VAL A 119 -21.52 16.63 -10.50
C VAL A 119 -22.05 15.32 -11.08
N LEU A 120 -23.14 15.35 -11.84
CA LEU A 120 -23.70 14.16 -12.50
C LEU A 120 -22.70 13.53 -13.49
N LEU A 121 -22.09 14.36 -14.34
CA LEU A 121 -21.07 13.93 -15.30
C LEU A 121 -19.89 13.30 -14.59
N GLY A 122 -19.37 13.91 -13.53
CA GLY A 122 -18.25 13.31 -12.80
C GLY A 122 -18.61 12.09 -11.95
N GLY A 123 -19.87 11.91 -11.59
CA GLY A 123 -20.38 10.65 -11.06
C GLY A 123 -20.31 9.54 -12.10
N PHE A 124 -20.74 9.81 -13.34
CA PHE A 124 -20.69 8.86 -14.44
C PHE A 124 -19.25 8.60 -14.93
N LEU A 125 -18.40 9.63 -14.96
CA LEU A 125 -17.01 9.62 -15.41
C LEU A 125 -16.01 9.48 -14.25
N ARG A 126 -16.41 8.85 -13.14
CA ARG A 126 -15.62 8.76 -11.91
C ARG A 126 -14.20 8.19 -12.11
N ARG A 127 -14.01 7.29 -13.08
CA ARG A 127 -12.69 6.74 -13.42
C ARG A 127 -11.82 7.68 -14.26
N THR A 128 -12.42 8.57 -15.05
CA THR A 128 -11.74 9.33 -16.12
C THR A 128 -11.52 10.80 -15.79
N ALA A 129 -12.34 11.40 -14.93
CA ALA A 129 -12.31 12.84 -14.63
C ALA A 129 -12.08 13.19 -13.14
N GLY A 130 -11.70 12.23 -12.29
CA GLY A 130 -11.24 12.53 -10.92
C GLY A 130 -12.33 13.00 -9.95
N GLY A 131 -13.57 12.53 -10.14
CA GLY A 131 -14.72 12.91 -9.32
C GLY A 131 -15.36 14.23 -9.75
N GLY A 132 -16.68 14.36 -9.57
CA GLY A 132 -17.47 15.47 -10.13
C GLY A 132 -17.20 16.87 -9.62
N SER A 133 -16.36 17.04 -8.58
CA SER A 133 -15.98 18.38 -8.15
C SER A 133 -15.11 19.10 -9.19
N GLY A 134 -14.22 18.40 -9.89
CA GLY A 134 -13.32 19.03 -10.87
C GLY A 134 -14.07 19.67 -12.05
N ILE A 135 -15.03 18.94 -12.62
CA ILE A 135 -15.87 19.41 -13.74
C ILE A 135 -16.73 20.59 -13.30
N ALA A 136 -17.40 20.46 -12.15
CA ALA A 136 -18.29 21.49 -11.63
C ALA A 136 -17.53 22.78 -11.29
N SER A 137 -16.39 22.68 -10.60
CA SER A 137 -15.55 23.84 -10.24
C SER A 137 -14.99 24.53 -11.49
N ALA A 138 -14.48 23.76 -12.45
CA ALA A 138 -13.97 24.32 -13.70
C ALA A 138 -15.06 25.05 -14.49
N GLY A 139 -16.23 24.42 -14.66
CA GLY A 139 -17.35 25.04 -15.35
C GLY A 139 -17.86 26.29 -14.64
N LEU A 140 -17.91 26.28 -13.31
CA LEU A 140 -18.29 27.46 -12.53
C LEU A 140 -17.30 28.61 -12.72
N PHE A 141 -16.00 28.35 -12.65
CA PHE A 141 -14.98 29.38 -12.87
C PHE A 141 -15.05 29.97 -14.28
N VAL A 142 -15.32 29.15 -15.29
CA VAL A 142 -15.46 29.62 -16.68
C VAL A 142 -16.74 30.43 -16.85
N LEU A 143 -17.87 29.96 -16.31
CA LEU A 143 -19.14 30.66 -16.41
C LEU A 143 -19.11 32.03 -15.70
N VAL A 144 -18.56 32.08 -14.48
CA VAL A 144 -18.64 33.28 -13.62
C VAL A 144 -17.54 34.30 -13.93
N ILE A 145 -16.32 33.84 -14.19
CA ILE A 145 -15.15 34.74 -14.38
C ILE A 145 -14.87 34.96 -15.87
N GLY A 146 -14.94 33.90 -16.67
CA GLY A 146 -14.70 33.98 -18.12
C GLY A 146 -15.89 34.48 -18.92
N ASN A 147 -17.11 34.11 -18.52
CA ASN A 147 -18.33 34.36 -19.29
C ASN A 147 -18.16 33.95 -20.77
N GLU A 148 -18.26 34.90 -21.72
CA GLU A 148 -18.06 34.69 -23.15
C GLU A 148 -16.58 34.75 -23.60
N ASP A 149 -15.65 35.11 -22.72
CA ASP A 149 -14.24 35.30 -23.07
C ASP A 149 -13.53 33.97 -23.32
N LEU A 150 -13.31 33.68 -24.61
CA LEU A 150 -12.50 32.55 -25.08
C LEU A 150 -11.03 32.65 -24.62
N GLY A 151 -10.51 33.86 -24.41
CA GLY A 151 -9.15 34.11 -23.94
C GLY A 151 -8.93 33.57 -22.53
N TYR A 152 -9.90 33.80 -21.64
CA TYR A 152 -9.87 33.27 -20.28
C TYR A 152 -9.90 31.73 -20.25
N SER A 153 -10.83 31.11 -20.97
CA SER A 153 -10.98 29.63 -20.94
C SER A 153 -9.76 28.92 -21.54
N LEU A 154 -9.20 29.47 -22.62
CA LEU A 154 -7.94 28.99 -23.20
C LEU A 154 -6.76 29.22 -22.27
N GLY A 155 -6.66 30.39 -21.63
CA GLY A 155 -5.63 30.69 -20.65
C GLY A 155 -5.65 29.71 -19.48
N TYR A 156 -6.84 29.46 -18.91
CA TYR A 156 -7.04 28.49 -17.84
C TYR A 156 -6.62 27.08 -18.26
N LEU A 157 -7.03 26.62 -19.44
CA LEU A 157 -6.66 25.30 -19.96
C LEU A 157 -5.16 25.16 -20.18
N VAL A 158 -4.54 26.09 -20.92
CA VAL A 158 -3.11 26.05 -21.26
C VAL A 158 -2.25 26.10 -20.00
N GLN A 159 -2.53 27.03 -19.09
CA GLN A 159 -1.76 27.18 -17.86
C GLN A 159 -1.91 25.94 -16.96
N THR A 160 -3.11 25.39 -16.84
CA THR A 160 -3.33 24.14 -16.09
C THR A 160 -2.55 22.98 -16.71
N VAL A 161 -2.57 22.82 -18.04
CA VAL A 161 -1.81 21.75 -18.74
C VAL A 161 -0.31 21.90 -18.50
N VAL A 162 0.22 23.13 -18.54
CA VAL A 162 1.62 23.42 -18.22
C VAL A 162 1.92 23.02 -16.78
N GLY A 163 1.06 23.42 -15.84
CA GLY A 163 1.15 23.04 -14.42
C GLY A 163 1.22 21.53 -14.21
N VAL A 164 0.27 20.80 -14.82
CA VAL A 164 0.23 19.34 -14.77
C VAL A 164 1.52 18.73 -15.36
N GLY A 165 2.01 19.25 -16.48
CA GLY A 165 3.26 18.82 -17.11
C GLY A 165 4.48 19.02 -16.20
N VAL A 166 4.57 20.17 -15.53
CA VAL A 166 5.63 20.45 -14.55
C VAL A 166 5.51 19.55 -13.32
N GLY A 167 4.30 19.35 -12.80
CA GLY A 167 4.03 18.42 -11.70
C GLY A 167 4.49 17.00 -12.04
N LEU A 168 4.20 16.53 -13.26
CA LEU A 168 4.65 15.23 -13.74
C LEU A 168 6.18 15.17 -13.88
N ALA A 169 6.81 16.21 -14.42
CA ALA A 169 8.27 16.29 -14.56
C ALA A 169 8.97 16.26 -13.20
N VAL A 170 8.47 17.02 -12.22
CA VAL A 170 8.98 17.03 -10.84
C VAL A 170 8.75 15.69 -10.16
N SER A 171 7.56 15.10 -10.30
CA SER A 171 7.25 13.79 -9.74
C SER A 171 8.15 12.69 -10.33
N ALA A 172 8.45 12.77 -11.63
CA ALA A 172 9.35 11.85 -12.31
C ALA A 172 10.84 12.07 -11.93
N LEU A 173 11.27 13.32 -11.73
CA LEU A 173 12.67 13.67 -11.44
C LEU A 173 13.01 13.50 -9.96
N ILE A 174 12.09 13.91 -9.06
CA ILE A 174 12.22 13.70 -7.62
C ILE A 174 11.64 12.34 -7.31
N PHE A 175 12.53 11.35 -7.32
CA PHE A 175 12.17 9.95 -7.13
C PHE A 175 11.35 9.76 -5.84
N PRO A 176 10.26 8.97 -5.88
CA PRO A 176 9.75 8.37 -4.65
C PRO A 176 10.92 7.57 -4.04
N PRO A 177 11.21 7.70 -2.73
CA PRO A 177 12.01 6.70 -2.07
C PRO A 177 11.37 5.35 -2.38
N LEU A 178 12.09 4.49 -3.08
CA LEU A 178 11.65 3.14 -3.35
C LEU A 178 11.66 2.43 -2.00
N HIS A 179 10.54 2.49 -1.31
CA HIS A 179 10.23 1.72 -0.11
C HIS A 179 10.07 0.22 -0.46
N LEU A 180 10.83 -0.30 -1.43
CA LEU A 180 10.89 -1.72 -1.75
C LEU A 180 11.33 -2.52 -0.51
N ASN A 181 12.17 -1.93 0.35
CA ASN A 181 12.54 -2.49 1.65
C ASN A 181 11.34 -2.57 2.62
N ASP A 182 10.34 -1.69 2.48
CA ASP A 182 9.15 -1.74 3.34
C ASP A 182 8.23 -2.89 2.92
N ALA A 183 8.03 -3.14 1.61
CA ALA A 183 7.21 -4.26 1.15
C ALA A 183 7.80 -5.62 1.57
N VAL A 184 9.09 -5.85 1.32
CA VAL A 184 9.80 -7.07 1.77
C VAL A 184 9.81 -7.17 3.30
N GLY A 185 9.98 -6.05 4.00
CA GLY A 185 9.90 -5.97 5.46
C GLY A 185 8.53 -6.36 6.00
N GLN A 186 7.44 -5.84 5.41
CA GLN A 186 6.06 -6.16 5.80
C GLN A 186 5.71 -7.61 5.49
N MET A 187 6.18 -8.17 4.37
CA MET A 187 6.02 -9.58 4.05
C MET A 187 6.76 -10.47 5.07
N SER A 188 7.98 -10.10 5.43
CA SER A 188 8.76 -10.80 6.47
C SER A 188 8.09 -10.70 7.84
N LEU A 189 7.44 -9.58 8.16
CA LEU A 189 6.66 -9.41 9.38
C LEU A 189 5.43 -10.31 9.37
N LEU A 190 4.63 -10.31 8.30
CA LEU A 190 3.46 -11.18 8.16
C LEU A 190 3.82 -12.66 8.35
N ARG A 191 4.89 -13.12 7.69
CA ARG A 191 5.40 -14.47 7.82
C ARG A 191 5.75 -14.83 9.26
N ARG A 192 6.54 -13.98 9.93
CA ARG A 192 6.95 -14.17 11.33
C ARG A 192 5.77 -14.13 12.29
N THR A 193 4.77 -13.29 12.02
CA THR A 193 3.52 -13.25 12.79
C THR A 193 2.79 -14.59 12.62
N ALA A 194 2.59 -15.07 11.40
CA ALA A 194 1.95 -16.37 11.16
C ALA A 194 2.70 -17.55 11.82
N ALA A 195 4.04 -17.57 11.74
CA ALA A 195 4.87 -18.58 12.40
C ALA A 195 4.71 -18.56 13.93
N ARG A 196 4.77 -17.37 14.53
CA ARG A 196 4.56 -17.16 15.96
C ARG A 196 3.15 -17.57 16.39
N ASP A 197 2.14 -17.24 15.61
CA ASP A 197 0.75 -17.57 15.91
C ASP A 197 0.53 -19.09 15.91
N LEU A 198 1.14 -19.83 14.99
CA LEU A 198 1.13 -21.31 15.02
C LEU A 198 1.81 -21.84 16.30
N GLN A 199 2.96 -21.28 16.69
CA GLN A 199 3.62 -21.69 17.95
C GLN A 199 2.75 -21.36 19.19
N GLN A 200 2.08 -20.21 19.21
CA GLN A 200 1.15 -19.85 20.29
C GLN A 200 -0.06 -20.78 20.35
N MET A 201 -0.57 -21.26 19.21
CA MET A 201 -1.62 -22.27 19.18
C MET A 201 -1.15 -23.61 19.79
N GLY A 202 0.13 -23.97 19.59
CA GLY A 202 0.75 -25.09 20.28
C GLY A 202 0.79 -24.90 21.79
N GLN A 203 1.13 -23.70 22.26
CA GLN A 203 1.12 -23.36 23.70
C GLN A 203 -0.30 -23.33 24.27
N ALA A 204 -1.28 -22.87 23.50
CA ALA A 204 -2.68 -22.85 23.91
C ALA A 204 -3.24 -24.24 24.23
N LEU A 205 -2.74 -25.28 23.54
CA LEU A 205 -3.09 -26.68 23.83
C LEU A 205 -2.52 -27.19 25.16
N GLU A 206 -1.34 -26.71 25.52
CA GLU A 206 -0.61 -27.11 26.74
C GLU A 206 -1.12 -26.35 27.97
N GLU A 207 -1.37 -25.05 27.81
CA GLU A 207 -1.88 -24.16 28.86
C GLU A 207 -3.42 -24.23 29.01
N ASP A 208 -4.12 -24.90 28.09
CA ASP A 208 -5.58 -25.03 28.04
C ASP A 208 -6.29 -23.67 28.11
N TRP A 209 -5.94 -22.77 27.18
CA TRP A 209 -6.49 -21.41 27.14
C TRP A 209 -8.01 -21.40 27.17
N ALA A 210 -8.61 -20.52 27.98
CA ALA A 210 -10.06 -20.38 28.07
C ALA A 210 -10.68 -19.88 26.74
N GLU A 211 -11.97 -20.15 26.53
CA GLU A 211 -12.71 -19.72 25.34
C GLU A 211 -12.70 -18.18 25.18
N ASP A 212 -12.86 -17.44 26.28
CA ASP A 212 -12.86 -15.98 26.33
C ASP A 212 -11.47 -15.36 26.59
N ASP A 213 -10.39 -16.12 26.42
CA ASP A 213 -9.03 -15.59 26.62
C ASP A 213 -8.71 -14.48 25.61
N ALA A 214 -8.29 -13.31 26.10
CA ALA A 214 -7.99 -12.15 25.28
C ALA A 214 -6.90 -12.43 24.23
N ARG A 215 -6.02 -13.40 24.48
CA ARG A 215 -4.95 -13.81 23.57
C ARG A 215 -5.48 -14.30 22.21
N TRP A 216 -6.68 -14.91 22.16
CA TRP A 216 -7.30 -15.29 20.87
C TRP A 216 -7.57 -14.09 19.97
N ALA A 217 -8.06 -13.00 20.55
CA ALA A 217 -8.29 -11.76 19.83
C ALA A 217 -6.97 -11.12 19.39
N GLU A 218 -5.95 -11.12 20.26
CA GLU A 218 -4.62 -10.58 19.93
C GLU A 218 -3.97 -11.29 18.73
N VAL A 219 -4.03 -12.63 18.69
CA VAL A 219 -3.56 -13.43 17.55
C VAL A 219 -4.28 -13.05 16.26
N ARG A 220 -5.63 -13.04 16.29
CA ARG A 220 -6.44 -12.74 15.11
C ARG A 220 -6.22 -11.32 14.58
N ASP A 221 -6.20 -10.34 15.47
CA ASP A 221 -6.07 -8.93 15.11
C ASP A 221 -4.66 -8.62 14.62
N GLY A 222 -3.64 -9.18 15.27
CA GLY A 222 -2.23 -9.04 14.89
C GLY A 222 -1.95 -9.60 13.48
N LEU A 223 -2.45 -10.79 13.18
CA LEU A 223 -2.31 -11.41 11.87
C LEU A 223 -3.09 -10.64 10.79
N SER A 224 -4.32 -10.24 11.08
CA SER A 224 -5.17 -9.46 10.16
C SER A 224 -4.60 -8.06 9.87
N ALA A 225 -3.97 -7.42 10.84
CA ALA A 225 -3.26 -6.16 10.64
C ALA A 225 -2.03 -6.37 9.75
N SER A 226 -1.19 -7.35 10.08
CA SER A 226 0.02 -7.67 9.31
C SER A 226 -0.30 -8.00 7.83
N ALA A 227 -1.39 -8.73 7.57
CA ALA A 227 -1.83 -9.06 6.21
C ALA A 227 -2.27 -7.82 5.42
N ARG A 228 -3.01 -6.90 6.06
CA ARG A 228 -3.43 -5.62 5.44
C ARG A 228 -2.24 -4.71 5.13
N ASP A 229 -1.28 -4.64 6.05
CA ASP A 229 -0.08 -3.81 5.89
C ASP A 229 0.81 -4.33 4.76
N ALA A 230 1.02 -5.65 4.69
CA ALA A 230 1.74 -6.28 3.57
C ALA A 230 1.07 -5.95 2.23
N ARG A 231 -0.24 -6.18 2.09
CA ARG A 231 -1.01 -5.90 0.87
C ARG A 231 -0.92 -4.43 0.44
N SER A 232 -1.02 -3.52 1.41
CA SER A 232 -0.93 -2.07 1.16
C SER A 232 0.47 -1.67 0.69
N ALA A 233 1.53 -2.21 1.31
CA ALA A 233 2.91 -1.93 0.93
C ALA A 233 3.22 -2.41 -0.50
N LEU A 234 2.68 -3.57 -0.90
CA LEU A 234 2.85 -4.11 -2.25
C LEU A 234 2.10 -3.33 -3.30
N GLN A 235 0.85 -2.95 -3.01
CA GLN A 235 0.09 -2.10 -3.92
C GLN A 235 0.84 -0.76 -4.14
N TYR A 236 1.38 -0.17 -3.08
CA TYR A 236 2.19 1.03 -3.17
C TYR A 236 3.47 0.81 -3.99
N ALA A 237 4.16 -0.32 -3.79
CA ALA A 237 5.36 -0.67 -4.55
C ALA A 237 5.07 -0.84 -6.05
N ASP A 238 3.97 -1.50 -6.40
CA ASP A 238 3.55 -1.68 -7.80
C ASP A 238 3.14 -0.36 -8.47
N GLU A 239 2.39 0.48 -7.77
CA GLU A 239 2.00 1.81 -8.27
C GLU A 239 3.22 2.70 -8.48
N SER A 240 4.18 2.65 -7.56
CA SER A 240 5.48 3.34 -7.68
C SER A 240 6.28 2.84 -8.88
N ARG A 241 6.19 1.55 -9.19
CA ARG A 241 6.86 0.91 -10.32
C ARG A 241 6.28 1.31 -11.67
N LYS A 242 4.95 1.39 -11.81
CA LYS A 242 4.25 1.65 -13.10
C LYS A 242 4.63 2.98 -13.78
N GLY A 243 5.33 3.89 -13.09
CA GLY A 243 5.85 5.14 -13.65
C GLY A 243 7.36 5.35 -13.49
N ASN A 244 8.12 4.34 -13.04
CA ASN A 244 9.55 4.52 -12.74
C ASN A 244 10.43 4.38 -13.99
N VAL A 245 10.99 5.50 -14.46
CA VAL A 245 11.91 5.56 -15.62
C VAL A 245 13.15 4.68 -15.43
N ARG A 246 13.63 4.46 -14.19
CA ARG A 246 14.77 3.57 -13.90
C ARG A 246 14.50 2.10 -14.22
N ARG A 247 13.24 1.66 -14.34
CA ARG A 247 12.90 0.29 -14.76
C ARG A 247 13.53 -0.05 -16.10
N ARG A 248 13.71 0.94 -16.99
CA ARG A 248 14.35 0.73 -18.29
C ARG A 248 15.81 0.30 -18.16
N PHE A 249 16.45 0.54 -17.02
CA PHE A 249 17.85 0.25 -16.77
C PHE A 249 18.09 -0.86 -15.74
N HIS A 250 17.10 -1.20 -14.89
CA HIS A 250 17.17 -2.29 -13.91
C HIS A 250 15.83 -3.05 -13.84
N PRO A 251 15.58 -3.99 -14.77
CA PRO A 251 14.41 -4.85 -14.69
C PRO A 251 14.61 -5.85 -13.54
N ARG A 252 13.88 -5.66 -12.42
CA ARG A 252 13.65 -6.73 -11.43
C ARG A 252 12.41 -7.53 -11.85
N ASP A 253 12.45 -8.85 -11.67
CA ASP A 253 11.25 -9.67 -11.83
C ASP A 253 10.33 -9.44 -10.64
N VAL A 254 9.13 -8.96 -10.91
CA VAL A 254 8.13 -8.65 -9.86
C VAL A 254 7.09 -9.75 -9.82
N ARG A 255 7.09 -10.67 -10.79
CA ARG A 255 6.24 -11.85 -10.73
C ARG A 255 6.58 -12.69 -9.51
N GLU A 256 7.85 -12.73 -9.15
CA GLU A 256 8.36 -13.38 -7.94
C GLU A 256 7.83 -12.70 -6.66
N ASP A 257 7.94 -11.37 -6.57
CA ASP A 257 7.38 -10.60 -5.46
C ASP A 257 5.87 -10.85 -5.29
N TYR A 258 5.09 -10.82 -6.38
CA TYR A 258 3.64 -11.10 -6.32
C TYR A 258 3.30 -12.53 -5.91
N ARG A 259 4.12 -13.50 -6.34
CA ARG A 259 3.90 -14.91 -6.00
C ARG A 259 4.09 -15.16 -4.50
N HIS A 260 5.13 -14.59 -3.90
CA HIS A 260 5.36 -14.67 -2.45
C HIS A 260 4.19 -14.09 -1.64
N VAL A 261 3.50 -13.10 -2.17
CA VAL A 261 2.35 -12.45 -1.51
C VAL A 261 1.14 -13.35 -1.55
N GLU A 262 0.85 -13.93 -2.71
CA GLU A 262 -0.24 -14.89 -2.85
C GLU A 262 -0.06 -16.08 -1.89
N VAL A 263 1.18 -16.58 -1.76
CA VAL A 263 1.52 -17.60 -0.77
C VAL A 263 1.26 -17.11 0.66
N LEU A 264 1.71 -15.90 1.03
CA LEU A 264 1.47 -15.36 2.37
C LEU A 264 0.00 -15.07 2.66
N GLU A 265 -0.82 -14.70 1.68
CA GLU A 265 -2.27 -14.54 1.85
C GLU A 265 -2.94 -15.88 2.14
N VAL A 266 -2.51 -16.95 1.47
CA VAL A 266 -2.95 -18.32 1.75
C VAL A 266 -2.54 -18.73 3.17
N VAL A 267 -1.30 -18.46 3.57
CA VAL A 267 -0.80 -18.74 4.93
C VAL A 267 -1.64 -18.01 5.98
N ALA A 268 -1.79 -16.69 5.85
CA ALA A 268 -2.57 -15.89 6.80
C ALA A 268 -4.04 -16.35 6.90
N SER A 269 -4.67 -16.67 5.76
CA SER A 269 -6.05 -17.16 5.74
C SER A 269 -6.21 -18.49 6.47
N HIS A 270 -5.28 -19.43 6.25
CA HIS A 270 -5.32 -20.72 6.92
C HIS A 270 -4.97 -20.61 8.41
N THR A 271 -4.01 -19.78 8.79
CA THR A 271 -3.68 -19.54 10.21
C THR A 271 -4.87 -18.93 10.95
N LEU A 272 -5.56 -17.92 10.38
CA LEU A 272 -6.79 -17.37 10.97
C LEU A 272 -7.90 -18.43 11.12
N ASN A 273 -8.08 -19.28 10.11
CA ASN A 273 -9.04 -20.37 10.18
C ASN A 273 -8.70 -21.36 11.30
N ILE A 274 -7.41 -21.70 11.45
CA ILE A 274 -6.93 -22.55 12.54
C ILE A 274 -7.19 -21.87 13.89
N THR A 275 -6.94 -20.57 14.05
CA THR A 275 -7.19 -19.86 15.32
C THR A 275 -8.65 -20.02 15.75
N ASN A 276 -9.59 -19.75 14.84
CA ASN A 276 -11.03 -19.86 15.12
C ASN A 276 -11.42 -21.30 15.44
N LEU A 277 -10.97 -22.27 14.63
CA LEU A 277 -11.27 -23.68 14.84
C LEU A 277 -10.69 -24.20 16.16
N LEU A 278 -9.49 -23.77 16.53
CA LEU A 278 -8.83 -24.22 17.75
C LEU A 278 -9.51 -23.64 19.00
N GLN A 279 -9.90 -22.36 18.95
CA GLN A 279 -10.65 -21.71 20.03
C GLN A 279 -11.95 -22.48 20.33
N ASP A 280 -12.73 -22.79 19.30
CA ASP A 280 -13.97 -23.57 19.42
C ASP A 280 -13.71 -25.03 19.85
N ALA A 281 -12.64 -25.63 19.31
CA ALA A 281 -12.36 -27.05 19.54
C ALA A 281 -11.78 -27.35 20.93
N LEU A 282 -11.08 -26.42 21.58
CA LEU A 282 -10.46 -26.64 22.89
C LEU A 282 -11.50 -26.99 23.96
N HIS A 283 -12.60 -26.23 24.02
CA HIS A 283 -13.69 -26.41 24.98
C HIS A 283 -14.92 -27.12 24.39
N GLY A 284 -14.98 -27.25 23.07
CA GLY A 284 -16.14 -27.78 22.37
C GLY A 284 -17.25 -26.73 22.26
N THR A 285 -18.22 -27.01 21.40
CA THR A 285 -19.37 -26.13 21.17
C THR A 285 -20.66 -26.84 21.54
N SER A 286 -21.80 -26.16 21.40
CA SER A 286 -23.11 -26.81 21.60
C SER A 286 -23.37 -27.99 20.65
N ARG A 287 -22.59 -28.15 19.58
CA ARG A 287 -22.75 -29.20 18.56
C ARG A 287 -21.58 -30.16 18.48
N GLU A 288 -20.41 -29.79 19.00
CA GLU A 288 -19.16 -30.52 18.82
C GLU A 288 -18.49 -30.77 20.17
N ARG A 289 -17.95 -31.98 20.36
CA ARG A 289 -17.21 -32.32 21.59
C ARG A 289 -15.84 -31.63 21.58
N PRO A 290 -15.29 -31.32 22.76
CA PRO A 290 -13.94 -30.78 22.86
C PRO A 290 -12.90 -31.74 22.27
N LEU A 291 -11.78 -31.16 21.86
CA LEU A 291 -10.64 -31.83 21.26
C LEU A 291 -10.12 -32.93 22.21
N PRO A 292 -10.05 -34.20 21.76
CA PRO A 292 -9.54 -35.28 22.59
C PRO A 292 -8.11 -35.00 23.05
N VAL A 293 -7.85 -35.19 24.35
CA VAL A 293 -6.52 -34.97 24.96
C VAL A 293 -5.43 -35.79 24.26
N ALA A 294 -5.77 -36.98 23.75
CA ALA A 294 -4.85 -37.85 23.01
C ALA A 294 -4.28 -37.24 21.72
N VAL A 295 -4.98 -36.28 21.09
CA VAL A 295 -4.56 -35.66 19.82
C VAL A 295 -3.74 -34.39 20.05
N ARG A 296 -3.86 -33.76 21.22
CA ARG A 296 -3.18 -32.50 21.56
C ARG A 296 -1.66 -32.54 21.32
N PRO A 297 -0.91 -33.59 21.71
CA PRO A 297 0.54 -33.63 21.48
C PRO A 297 0.93 -33.68 19.99
N ALA A 298 0.16 -34.41 19.18
CA ALA A 298 0.40 -34.49 17.74
C ALA A 298 0.09 -33.16 17.05
N LEU A 299 -0.97 -32.47 17.51
CA LEU A 299 -1.36 -31.16 17.01
C LEU A 299 -0.32 -30.08 17.37
N GLN A 300 0.17 -30.08 18.61
CA GLN A 300 1.26 -29.21 19.06
C GLN A 300 2.52 -29.42 18.22
N SER A 301 2.91 -30.69 18.00
CA SER A 301 4.08 -31.03 17.18
C SER A 301 3.93 -30.53 15.74
N ALA A 302 2.73 -30.66 15.16
CA ALA A 302 2.44 -30.16 13.81
C ALA A 302 2.47 -28.63 13.74
N PHE A 303 1.94 -27.93 14.73
CA PHE A 303 2.01 -26.46 14.81
C PHE A 303 3.44 -25.95 14.87
N THR A 304 4.27 -26.53 15.75
CA THR A 304 5.68 -26.15 15.87
C THR A 304 6.41 -26.41 14.56
N ALA A 305 6.29 -27.61 13.99
CA ALA A 305 7.04 -27.97 12.78
C ALA A 305 6.65 -27.11 11.56
N VAL A 306 5.36 -26.76 11.40
CA VAL A 306 4.93 -25.85 10.33
C VAL A 306 5.32 -24.41 10.61
N GLY A 307 5.28 -23.97 11.87
CA GLY A 307 5.77 -22.65 12.29
C GLY A 307 7.26 -22.47 11.99
N ASP A 308 8.08 -23.49 12.26
CA ASP A 308 9.52 -23.46 12.00
C ASP A 308 9.83 -23.37 10.49
N VAL A 309 9.07 -24.09 9.66
CA VAL A 309 9.16 -23.96 8.19
C VAL A 309 8.82 -22.53 7.74
N LEU A 310 7.78 -21.92 8.31
CA LEU A 310 7.43 -20.54 7.98
C LEU A 310 8.49 -19.53 8.45
N ASP A 311 9.14 -19.74 9.59
CA ASP A 311 10.15 -18.79 10.06
C ASP A 311 11.41 -18.79 9.19
N LEU A 312 11.77 -19.96 8.64
CA LEU A 312 12.96 -20.15 7.80
C LEU A 312 12.72 -19.98 6.29
N TRP A 313 11.48 -19.85 5.83
CA TRP A 313 11.11 -19.78 4.40
C TRP A 313 11.86 -18.74 3.52
N THR A 314 12.63 -17.80 4.07
CA THR A 314 13.48 -16.89 3.27
C THR A 314 14.96 -16.97 3.60
N VAL A 315 15.40 -17.97 4.37
CA VAL A 315 16.79 -18.17 4.75
C VAL A 315 17.28 -19.37 3.95
N GLU A 316 18.38 -19.23 3.19
CA GLU A 316 18.97 -20.26 2.31
C GLU A 316 19.53 -21.49 3.06
N GLU A 317 19.12 -21.75 4.31
CA GLU A 317 19.64 -22.84 5.14
C GLU A 317 18.67 -24.04 5.21
N ASP A 318 19.12 -25.17 4.64
CA ASP A 318 18.70 -26.56 4.88
C ASP A 318 17.18 -26.83 5.08
N ASP A 319 16.36 -26.20 4.23
CA ASP A 319 14.89 -26.28 4.23
C ASP A 319 14.34 -27.71 4.09
N ALA A 320 15.10 -28.61 3.47
CA ALA A 320 14.67 -29.98 3.19
C ALA A 320 14.44 -30.80 4.48
N ALA A 321 15.28 -30.60 5.51
CA ALA A 321 15.17 -31.30 6.78
C ALA A 321 13.95 -30.84 7.58
N MET A 322 13.69 -29.53 7.59
CA MET A 322 12.53 -28.92 8.25
C MET A 322 11.23 -29.29 7.55
N LEU A 323 11.19 -29.24 6.22
CA LEU A 323 10.03 -29.68 5.45
C LEU A 323 9.72 -31.16 5.72
N ALA A 324 10.74 -32.02 5.76
CA ALA A 324 10.58 -33.43 6.11
C ALA A 324 10.12 -33.64 7.55
N ALA A 325 10.48 -32.76 8.49
CA ALA A 325 9.98 -32.78 9.87
C ALA A 325 8.50 -32.37 9.94
N ALA A 326 8.10 -31.29 9.26
CA ALA A 326 6.72 -30.85 9.16
C ALA A 326 5.82 -31.91 8.51
N GLU A 327 6.27 -32.53 7.40
CA GLU A 327 5.54 -33.62 6.75
C GLU A 327 5.38 -34.84 7.67
N ARG A 328 6.38 -35.16 8.51
CA ARG A 328 6.27 -36.24 9.52
C ARG A 328 5.25 -35.88 10.59
N ALA A 329 5.34 -34.68 11.18
CA ALA A 329 4.42 -34.24 12.21
C ALA A 329 2.96 -34.20 11.71
N LEU A 330 2.72 -33.81 10.46
CA LEU A 330 1.39 -33.85 9.86
C LEU A 330 0.86 -35.28 9.67
N ARG A 331 1.70 -36.24 9.28
CA ARG A 331 1.30 -37.65 9.20
C ARG A 331 0.95 -38.22 10.57
N ASP A 332 1.70 -37.88 11.60
CA ASP A 332 1.43 -38.31 12.96
C ASP A 332 0.12 -37.71 13.48
N LEU A 333 -0.15 -36.44 13.15
CA LEU A 333 -1.44 -35.79 13.42
C LEU A 333 -2.61 -36.48 12.69
N GLU A 334 -2.46 -36.80 11.40
CA GLU A 334 -3.49 -37.51 10.64
C GLU A 334 -3.81 -38.87 11.27
N ALA A 335 -2.78 -39.63 11.67
CA ALA A 335 -2.96 -40.91 12.34
C ALA A 335 -3.69 -40.77 13.69
N ALA A 336 -3.31 -39.77 14.50
CA ALA A 336 -3.96 -39.47 15.78
C ALA A 336 -5.43 -39.01 15.59
N ALA A 337 -5.68 -38.14 14.61
CA ALA A 337 -7.03 -37.66 14.28
C ALA A 337 -7.93 -38.80 13.79
N TYR A 338 -7.40 -39.70 12.96
CA TYR A 338 -8.14 -40.87 12.50
C TYR A 338 -8.47 -41.84 13.65
N GLY A 339 -7.51 -42.08 14.55
CA GLY A 339 -7.70 -42.93 15.72
C GLY A 339 -8.75 -42.42 16.71
N THR A 340 -9.05 -41.11 16.69
CA THR A 340 -10.09 -40.48 17.53
C THR A 340 -11.40 -40.18 16.80
N SER A 341 -11.48 -40.47 15.50
CA SER A 341 -12.69 -40.25 14.70
C SER A 341 -13.78 -41.26 15.09
N SER A 342 -15.04 -40.81 15.12
CA SER A 342 -16.20 -41.65 15.50
C SER A 342 -17.28 -41.61 14.42
N ARG A 343 -18.23 -42.57 14.45
CA ARG A 343 -19.37 -42.59 13.53
C ARG A 343 -20.30 -41.37 13.66
N GLU A 344 -20.29 -40.70 14.81
CA GLU A 344 -21.12 -39.53 15.10
C GLU A 344 -20.45 -38.21 14.67
N VAL A 345 -19.11 -38.18 14.62
CA VAL A 345 -18.32 -37.02 14.16
C VAL A 345 -17.21 -37.53 13.22
N PRO A 346 -17.53 -37.76 11.93
CA PRO A 346 -16.61 -38.36 10.98
C PRO A 346 -15.44 -37.45 10.58
N PHE A 347 -15.57 -36.13 10.79
CA PHE A 347 -14.53 -35.14 10.53
C PHE A 347 -14.41 -34.20 11.73
N GLY A 348 -13.45 -34.47 12.64
CA GLY A 348 -13.21 -33.65 13.82
C GLY A 348 -12.32 -32.42 13.54
N ALA A 349 -12.33 -31.46 14.47
CA ALA A 349 -11.52 -30.23 14.39
C ALA A 349 -10.04 -30.49 14.12
N ALA A 350 -9.45 -31.55 14.70
CA ALA A 350 -8.06 -31.95 14.45
C ALA A 350 -7.78 -32.22 12.96
N ALA A 351 -8.69 -32.87 12.24
CA ALA A 351 -8.53 -33.15 10.82
C ALA A 351 -8.65 -31.87 9.97
N ALA A 352 -9.58 -30.96 10.33
CA ALA A 352 -9.73 -29.67 9.67
C ALA A 352 -8.51 -28.75 9.86
N ILE A 353 -7.96 -28.74 11.07
CA ILE A 353 -6.70 -28.04 11.38
C ILE A 353 -5.54 -28.67 10.62
N GLY A 354 -5.41 -30.01 10.64
CA GLY A 354 -4.37 -30.73 9.90
C GLY A 354 -4.42 -30.45 8.40
N MET A 355 -5.61 -30.40 7.79
CA MET A 355 -5.77 -29.99 6.39
C MET A 355 -5.32 -28.55 6.14
N SER A 356 -5.62 -27.62 7.04
CA SER A 356 -5.19 -26.22 6.92
C SER A 356 -3.67 -26.10 7.03
N LEU A 357 -3.03 -26.83 7.94
CA LEU A 357 -1.58 -26.91 8.05
C LEU A 357 -0.92 -27.54 6.81
N HIS A 358 -1.54 -28.59 6.24
CA HIS A 358 -1.07 -29.17 4.99
C HIS A 358 -1.15 -28.16 3.84
N ARG A 359 -2.22 -27.35 3.76
CA ARG A 359 -2.36 -26.30 2.74
C ARG A 359 -1.30 -25.21 2.88
N ILE A 360 -0.98 -24.81 4.12
CA ILE A 360 0.14 -23.89 4.42
C ILE A 360 1.45 -24.47 3.86
N LEU A 361 1.77 -25.73 4.21
CA LEU A 361 3.02 -26.36 3.78
C LEU A 361 3.12 -26.49 2.25
N GLN A 362 2.02 -26.82 1.57
CA GLN A 362 1.98 -26.93 0.11
C GLN A 362 2.10 -25.57 -0.60
N ALA A 363 1.62 -24.49 0.01
CA ALA A 363 1.76 -23.14 -0.56
C ALA A 363 3.22 -22.68 -0.58
N VAL A 364 3.98 -23.06 0.45
CA VAL A 364 5.37 -22.63 0.69
C VAL A 364 6.39 -23.48 -0.10
N ARG A 365 6.07 -24.76 -0.36
CA ARG A 365 6.96 -25.75 -1.00
C ARG A 365 7.51 -25.38 -2.40
N PRO A 366 6.72 -24.82 -3.34
CA PRO A 366 7.23 -24.48 -4.67
C PRO A 366 8.30 -23.40 -4.63
N ASP A 367 8.20 -22.47 -3.69
CA ASP A 367 9.14 -21.36 -3.55
C ASP A 367 10.46 -21.82 -2.94
N LEU A 368 10.42 -22.73 -1.95
CA LEU A 368 11.62 -23.34 -1.37
C LEU A 368 12.49 -24.04 -2.42
N ARG A 369 11.88 -24.72 -3.39
CA ARG A 369 12.62 -25.44 -4.45
C ARG A 369 13.23 -24.53 -5.52
N GLN A 370 12.78 -23.29 -5.65
CA GLN A 370 13.34 -22.36 -6.62
C GLN A 370 14.59 -21.65 -6.10
N ALA A 371 14.72 -21.49 -4.79
CA ALA A 371 15.90 -20.91 -4.16
C ALA A 371 17.17 -21.80 -4.30
N ASP A 372 17.01 -23.13 -4.32
CA ASP A 372 18.12 -24.10 -4.52
C ASP A 372 18.60 -24.23 -5.98
N GLY A 373 17.99 -23.49 -6.93
CA GLY A 373 18.10 -23.74 -8.37
C GLY A 373 18.87 -22.72 -9.22
N GLU A 374 19.41 -21.65 -8.62
CA GLU A 374 20.34 -20.68 -9.25
C GLU A 374 21.76 -20.82 -8.70
#